data_AF-A0A7X8T6Y5-F1
#
_entry.id   AF-A0A7X8T6Y5-F1
#
_cell.length_a   1.000
_cell.length_b   1.000
_cell.length_c   1.000
_cell.angle_alpha   90.00
_cell.angle_beta   90.00
_cell.angle_gamma   90.00
#
_symmetry.space_group_name_H-M   'P 1'
#
loop_
_entity.id
_entity.type
_entity.pdbx_description
1 polymer ?
#
loop_
_entity_poly.entity_id
_entity_poly.type
_entity_poly.pdbx_seq_one_letter_code
_entity_poly.pdbx_strand_id
1 'polypeptide(L)'
;MIEWSWRIETVNAILCGSFSDEEYWALAFDDLVGRAVADVALFGRLPELTISLFDNRYITSFMTAEGQPQWTIFANNEGETRWLTVENGELCEVFDS
;
A
#
# COMPACT_ATOMS: atom_id res chain seq x y z
N MET A 1 -0.70 -5.02 -3.12
CA MET A 1 -1.09 -4.56 -4.46
C MET A 1 -1.81 -3.25 -4.33
N ILE A 2 -1.34 -2.21 -5.00
CA ILE A 2 -2.02 -0.92 -5.11
C ILE A 2 -1.83 -0.51 -6.57
N GLU A 3 -2.91 -0.42 -7.33
CA GLU A 3 -2.81 -0.27 -8.79
C GLU A 3 -2.55 1.19 -9.18
N TRP A 4 -3.23 2.13 -8.50
CA TRP A 4 -3.19 3.55 -8.81
C TRP A 4 -3.12 4.39 -7.55
N SER A 5 -2.74 5.66 -7.73
CA SER A 5 -2.72 6.70 -6.72
C SER A 5 -1.98 6.33 -5.42
N TRP A 6 -0.88 5.59 -5.57
CA TRP A 6 0.04 5.29 -4.48
C TRP A 6 1.23 6.24 -4.49
N ARG A 7 1.87 6.39 -3.32
CA ARG A 7 3.17 7.05 -3.18
C ARG A 7 4.04 6.37 -2.14
N ILE A 8 5.33 6.43 -2.38
CA ILE A 8 6.40 6.08 -1.44
C ILE A 8 6.99 7.40 -0.94
N GLU A 9 7.02 7.58 0.37
CA GLU A 9 7.44 8.82 0.99
C GLU A 9 8.36 8.58 2.18
N THR A 10 9.14 9.60 2.51
CA THR A 10 9.86 9.72 3.77
C THR A 10 9.07 10.60 4.72
N VAL A 11 9.64 10.93 5.88
CA VAL A 11 9.04 11.85 6.86
C VAL A 11 8.62 13.19 6.25
N ASN A 12 9.34 13.69 5.22
CA ASN A 12 9.17 15.05 4.72
C ASN A 12 9.20 15.21 3.19
N ALA A 13 9.24 14.11 2.43
CA ALA A 13 9.29 14.18 0.98
C ALA A 13 8.66 12.94 0.33
N ILE A 14 7.98 13.14 -0.81
CA ILE A 14 7.55 12.07 -1.69
C ILE A 14 8.75 11.66 -2.55
N LEU A 15 9.09 10.37 -2.54
CA LEU A 15 10.21 9.81 -3.32
C LEU A 15 9.75 9.38 -4.71
N CYS A 16 8.60 8.71 -4.78
CA CYS A 16 8.04 8.15 -6.00
C CYS A 16 6.54 7.94 -5.81
N GLY A 17 5.76 7.92 -6.87
CA GLY A 17 4.36 7.50 -6.83
C GLY A 17 3.87 6.98 -8.18
N SER A 18 2.61 6.59 -8.25
CA SER A 18 1.97 6.08 -9.47
C SER A 18 1.94 7.09 -10.63
N PHE A 19 2.23 8.36 -10.36
CA PHE A 19 2.30 9.44 -11.35
C PHE A 19 3.74 9.89 -11.65
N SER A 20 4.75 9.26 -11.03
CA SER A 20 6.16 9.47 -11.37
C SER A 20 6.53 8.70 -12.64
N ASP A 21 7.59 9.11 -13.33
CA ASP A 21 8.09 8.37 -14.50
C ASP A 21 8.39 6.91 -14.13
N GLU A 22 7.91 5.98 -14.96
CA GLU A 22 8.00 4.53 -14.71
C GLU A 22 9.45 4.03 -14.60
N GLU A 23 10.40 4.74 -15.21
CA GLU A 23 11.84 4.44 -15.13
C GLU A 23 12.36 4.40 -13.68
N TYR A 24 11.72 5.14 -12.76
CA TYR A 24 12.11 5.18 -11.35
C TYR A 24 11.43 4.10 -10.48
N TRP A 25 10.40 3.42 -11.00
CA TRP A 25 9.59 2.51 -10.19
C TRP A 25 10.36 1.29 -9.73
N ALA A 26 11.14 0.67 -10.63
CA ALA A 26 11.92 -0.52 -10.29
C ALA A 26 12.86 -0.27 -9.11
N LEU A 27 13.62 0.82 -9.15
CA LEU A 27 14.53 1.22 -8.06
C LEU A 27 13.78 1.52 -6.77
N ALA A 28 12.61 2.19 -6.86
CA ALA A 28 11.80 2.50 -5.69
C ALA A 28 11.22 1.24 -5.05
N PHE A 29 10.77 0.26 -5.84
CA PHE A 29 10.24 -1.00 -5.33
C PHE A 29 11.33 -1.90 -4.75
N ASP A 30 12.48 -2.02 -5.43
CA ASP A 30 13.62 -2.78 -4.95
C ASP A 30 14.09 -2.28 -3.59
N ASP A 31 14.05 -0.97 -3.38
CA ASP A 31 14.39 -0.37 -2.09
C ASP A 31 13.42 -0.79 -0.98
N LEU A 32 12.15 -1.12 -1.25
CA LEU A 32 11.18 -1.55 -0.23
C LEU A 32 11.36 -3.02 0.19
N VAL A 33 11.89 -3.87 -0.70
CA VAL A 33 11.96 -5.32 -0.47
C VAL A 33 12.91 -5.66 0.68
N GLY A 34 12.46 -6.54 1.57
CA GLY A 34 13.23 -6.99 2.74
C GLY A 34 13.20 -6.03 3.93
N ARG A 35 12.54 -4.86 3.80
CA ARG A 35 12.32 -3.95 4.94
C ARG A 35 11.23 -4.50 5.86
N ALA A 36 11.43 -4.31 7.16
CA ALA A 36 10.43 -4.67 8.16
C ALA A 36 9.30 -3.63 8.18
N VAL A 37 8.06 -4.12 8.22
CA VAL A 37 6.86 -3.31 8.45
C VAL A 37 6.81 -2.97 9.95
N ALA A 38 6.76 -1.68 10.25
CA ALA A 38 6.62 -1.15 11.61
C ALA A 38 5.16 -0.99 12.03
N ASP A 39 4.30 -0.56 11.09
CA ASP A 39 2.88 -0.34 11.34
C ASP A 39 2.07 -0.43 10.04
N VAL A 40 0.79 -0.76 10.17
CA VAL A 40 -0.20 -0.73 9.08
C VAL A 40 -1.45 -0.06 9.61
N ALA A 41 -1.84 1.06 9.01
CA ALA A 41 -2.96 1.86 9.46
C ALA A 41 -3.88 2.25 8.32
N LEU A 42 -5.16 2.42 8.66
CA LEU A 42 -6.13 3.06 7.80
C LEU A 42 -6.28 4.53 8.17
N PHE A 43 -6.54 5.38 7.18
CA PHE A 43 -6.82 6.80 7.40
C PHE A 43 -7.89 7.32 6.44
N GLY A 44 -8.40 8.52 6.74
CA GLY A 44 -9.49 9.12 5.98
C GLY A 44 -10.87 8.56 6.35
N ARG A 45 -11.90 9.04 5.63
CA ARG A 45 -13.28 8.53 5.78
C ARG A 45 -13.50 7.24 4.98
N LEU A 46 -12.93 7.20 3.77
CA LEU A 46 -12.77 5.96 3.02
C LEU A 46 -11.46 5.29 3.48
N PRO A 47 -11.36 3.96 3.48
CA PRO A 47 -10.24 3.23 4.04
C PRO A 47 -9.00 3.33 3.14
N GLU A 48 -8.32 4.48 3.18
CA GLU A 48 -6.99 4.62 2.60
C GLU A 48 -5.95 3.94 3.48
N LEU A 49 -4.92 3.38 2.87
CA LEU A 49 -3.89 2.59 3.52
C LEU A 49 -2.61 3.38 3.69
N THR A 50 -1.99 3.29 4.87
CA THR A 50 -0.59 3.65 5.05
C THR A 50 0.17 2.50 5.72
N ILE A 51 1.32 2.15 5.15
CA ILE A 51 2.26 1.16 5.69
C ILE A 51 3.52 1.91 6.09
N SER A 52 3.87 1.86 7.37
CA SER A 52 5.12 2.42 7.88
C SER A 52 6.19 1.33 7.92
N LEU A 53 7.38 1.65 7.45
CA LEU A 53 8.57 0.80 7.53
C LEU A 53 9.52 1.33 8.61
N PHE A 54 10.34 0.44 9.18
CA PHE A 54 11.23 0.77 10.31
C PHE A 54 12.29 1.87 10.02
N ASP A 55 12.52 2.24 8.76
CA ASP A 55 13.50 3.26 8.35
C ASP A 55 12.87 4.60 7.94
N ASN A 56 11.71 4.92 8.50
CA ASN A 56 10.94 6.15 8.20
C ASN A 56 10.56 6.28 6.72
N ARG A 57 10.25 5.14 6.10
CA ARG A 57 9.62 5.08 4.78
C ARG A 57 8.17 4.68 4.94
N TYR A 58 7.35 5.22 4.06
CA TYR A 58 5.91 5.02 4.09
C TYR A 58 5.43 4.70 2.69
N ILE A 59 4.49 3.76 2.60
CA ILE A 59 3.75 3.45 1.38
C ILE A 59 2.30 3.82 1.67
N THR A 60 1.76 4.73 0.88
CA THR A 60 0.45 5.32 1.13
C THR A 60 -0.43 5.19 -0.12
N SER A 61 -1.66 4.70 0.02
CA SER A 61 -2.70 4.87 -1.00
C SER A 61 -3.42 6.19 -0.78
N PHE A 62 -3.80 6.86 -1.86
CA PHE A 62 -4.56 8.11 -1.78
C PHE A 62 -5.39 8.34 -3.04
N MET A 63 -6.55 7.70 -3.13
CA MET A 63 -7.45 7.77 -4.29
C MET A 63 -8.01 9.19 -4.46
N THR A 64 -7.58 9.85 -5.54
CA THR A 64 -8.09 11.18 -5.94
C THR A 64 -9.09 11.11 -7.09
N ALA A 65 -9.25 9.95 -7.71
CA ALA A 65 -10.22 9.72 -8.79
C ALA A 65 -11.60 9.35 -8.22
N GLU A 66 -12.62 9.40 -9.07
CA GLU A 66 -13.96 8.90 -8.74
C GLU A 66 -13.90 7.39 -8.48
N GLY A 67 -14.47 6.94 -7.35
CA GLY A 67 -14.50 5.53 -6.96
C GLY A 67 -14.19 5.31 -5.49
N GLN A 68 -13.69 4.11 -5.18
CA GLN A 68 -13.23 3.70 -3.86
C GLN A 68 -11.71 3.52 -3.87
N PRO A 69 -11.03 3.60 -2.71
CA PRO A 69 -9.65 3.14 -2.60
C PRO A 69 -9.52 1.70 -3.11
N GLN A 70 -8.46 1.43 -3.88
CA GLN A 70 -8.20 0.12 -4.46
C GLN A 70 -6.81 -0.36 -4.06
N TRP A 71 -6.79 -1.21 -3.04
CA TRP A 71 -5.57 -1.85 -2.57
C TRP A 71 -5.91 -3.22 -1.98
N THR A 72 -4.90 -4.08 -1.95
CA THR A 72 -4.97 -5.40 -1.31
C THR A 72 -3.63 -5.70 -0.61
N ILE A 73 -3.68 -6.12 0.64
CA ILE A 73 -2.52 -6.62 1.41
C ILE A 73 -2.66 -8.12 1.53
N PHE A 74 -1.68 -8.86 1.00
CA PHE A 74 -1.62 -10.32 1.10
C PHE A 74 -0.74 -10.73 2.28
N ALA A 75 -1.24 -11.62 3.11
CA ALA A 75 -0.47 -12.36 4.09
C ALA A 75 -0.15 -13.74 3.50
N ASN A 76 1.07 -13.89 3.00
CA ASN A 76 1.56 -15.16 2.47
C ASN A 76 2.22 -15.95 3.60
N ASN A 77 1.41 -16.70 4.34
CA ASN A 77 1.90 -17.67 5.32
C ASN A 77 1.97 -19.06 4.67
N GLU A 78 2.86 -19.93 5.16
CA GLU A 78 2.95 -21.30 4.63
C GLU A 78 1.61 -22.03 4.81
N GLY A 79 0.96 -22.36 3.69
CA GLY A 79 -0.24 -23.22 3.64
C GLY A 79 -1.59 -22.50 3.65
N GLU A 80 -1.65 -21.17 3.78
CA GLU A 80 -2.91 -20.41 3.71
C GLU A 80 -2.65 -19.01 3.15
N THR A 81 -3.47 -18.58 2.18
CA THR A 81 -3.41 -17.21 1.64
C THR A 81 -4.57 -16.42 2.21
N ARG A 82 -4.26 -15.35 2.94
CA ARG A 82 -5.26 -14.37 3.41
C ARG A 82 -4.94 -13.01 2.85
N TRP A 83 -5.97 -12.19 2.67
CA TRP A 83 -5.76 -10.81 2.29
C TRP A 83 -6.78 -9.87 2.89
N LEU A 84 -6.33 -8.63 3.09
CA LEU A 84 -7.19 -7.48 3.38
C LEU A 84 -7.37 -6.68 2.09
N THR A 85 -8.59 -6.26 1.81
CA THR A 85 -8.93 -5.47 0.61
C THR A 85 -10.04 -4.47 0.95
N VAL A 86 -10.31 -3.55 0.02
CA VAL A 86 -11.45 -2.64 0.10
C VAL A 86 -12.53 -3.07 -0.88
N GLU A 87 -13.74 -3.34 -0.39
CA GLU A 87 -14.91 -3.63 -1.21
C GLU A 87 -16.06 -2.72 -0.81
N ASN A 88 -16.71 -2.07 -1.78
CA ASN A 88 -17.80 -1.12 -1.55
C ASN A 88 -17.48 -0.01 -0.52
N GLY A 89 -16.20 0.36 -0.39
CA GLY A 89 -15.73 1.38 0.55
C GLY A 89 -15.51 0.89 1.98
N GLU A 90 -15.56 -0.43 2.21
CA GLU A 90 -15.34 -1.05 3.51
C GLU A 90 -14.11 -1.97 3.47
N LEU A 91 -13.44 -2.11 4.62
CA LEU A 91 -12.36 -3.08 4.78
C LEU A 91 -12.93 -4.49 4.87
N CYS A 92 -12.43 -5.39 4.03
CA CYS A 92 -12.80 -6.80 4.01
C CYS A 92 -11.58 -7.69 4.23
N GLU A 93 -11.75 -8.74 5.03
CA GLU A 93 -10.80 -9.84 5.14
C GLU A 93 -11.30 -11.03 4.32
N VAL A 94 -10.40 -11.61 3.52
CA VAL A 94 -10.69 -12.74 2.64
C VAL A 94 -9.64 -13.82 2.84
N PHE A 95 -10.05 -15.08 2.69
CA PHE A 95 -9.24 -16.27 2.91
C PHE A 95 -9.49 -17.26 1.78
N ASP A 96 -8.42 -17.87 1.27
CA ASP A 96 -8.48 -18.99 0.33
C ASP A 96 -7.80 -20.21 0.97
N SER A 97 -8.51 -21.34 0.99
CA SER A 97 -8.17 -22.57 1.74
C SER A 97 -7.88 -23.75 0.83
#